data_AF-A0A2W6VFB6-F1
#
_entry.id   AF-A0A2W6VFB6-F1
#
_cell.length_a   1.000
_cell.length_b   1.000
_cell.length_c   1.000
_cell.angle_alpha   90.00
_cell.angle_beta   90.00
_cell.angle_gamma   90.00
#
_symmetry.space_group_name_H-M   'P 1'
#
loop_
_entity.id
_entity.type
_entity.pdbx_description
1 polymer ?
#
loop_
_entity_poly.entity_id
_entity_poly.type
_entity_poly.pdbx_seq_one_letter_code
_entity_poly.pdbx_strand_id
1 'polypeptide(L)'
;AWDLVKDFSLAERNVLRDGVPRQAMNLPFRNGTVRDLAREALAISRDGLRRRAALNADGQDETRFLDVLQEIVDSGKTAAERKLELFHGRWNGSVDPLFGEFAY
;
A
#
# COMPACT_ATOMS: atom_id res chain seq x y z
N ALA A 1 13.12 0.72 -11.98
CA ALA A 1 12.51 1.77 -11.13
C ALA A 1 12.18 3.01 -11.95
N TRP A 2 13.16 3.67 -12.57
CA TRP A 2 12.91 4.86 -13.42
C TRP A 2 11.93 4.58 -14.56
N ASP A 3 12.01 3.40 -15.20
CA ASP A 3 11.09 3.02 -16.27
C ASP A 3 9.61 3.02 -15.90
N LEU A 4 9.28 2.84 -14.61
CA LEU A 4 7.89 2.84 -14.13
C LEU A 4 7.26 4.23 -14.16
N VAL A 5 8.07 5.29 -14.04
CA VAL A 5 7.57 6.66 -13.77
C VAL A 5 8.10 7.71 -14.75
N LYS A 6 9.05 7.37 -15.62
CA LYS A 6 9.77 8.31 -16.49
C LYS A 6 8.86 9.09 -17.44
N ASP A 7 7.70 8.54 -17.79
CA ASP A 7 6.73 9.12 -18.72
C ASP A 7 5.55 9.80 -17.99
N PHE A 8 5.61 9.94 -16.66
CA PHE A 8 4.53 10.58 -15.90
C PHE A 8 4.56 12.09 -16.11
N SER A 9 3.49 12.62 -16.69
CA SER A 9 3.29 14.06 -16.81
C SER A 9 3.08 14.71 -15.43
N LEU A 10 3.22 16.04 -15.37
CA LEU A 10 2.89 16.79 -14.15
C LEU A 10 1.39 16.67 -13.80
N ALA A 11 0.54 16.71 -14.82
CA ALA A 11 -0.92 16.60 -14.63
C ALA A 11 -1.31 15.25 -14.05
N GLU A 12 -0.77 14.14 -14.59
CA GLU A 12 -0.99 12.80 -14.06
C GLU A 12 -0.56 12.68 -12.59
N ARG A 13 0.62 13.23 -12.24
CA ARG A 13 1.10 13.23 -10.85
C ARG A 13 0.17 14.00 -9.91
N ASN A 14 -0.40 15.11 -10.35
CA ASN A 14 -1.37 15.86 -9.56
C ASN A 14 -2.69 15.09 -9.41
N VAL A 15 -3.19 14.46 -10.48
CA VAL A 15 -4.39 13.59 -10.41
C VAL A 15 -4.19 12.46 -9.41
N LEU A 16 -3.02 11.79 -9.44
CA LEU A 16 -2.68 10.76 -8.46
C LEU A 16 -2.66 11.32 -7.03
N ARG A 17 -1.98 12.45 -6.83
CA ARG A 17 -1.86 13.11 -5.52
C ARG A 17 -3.24 13.45 -4.93
N ASP A 18 -4.13 13.97 -5.74
CA ASP A 18 -5.43 14.49 -5.30
C ASP A 18 -6.48 13.37 -5.20
N GLY A 19 -6.38 12.34 -6.05
CA GLY A 19 -7.33 11.23 -6.11
C GLY A 19 -7.12 10.14 -5.05
N VAL A 20 -5.85 9.81 -4.75
CA VAL A 20 -5.51 8.71 -3.82
C VAL A 20 -6.10 8.89 -2.41
N PRO A 21 -6.13 10.10 -1.81
CA PRO A 21 -6.76 10.29 -0.50
C PRO A 21 -8.22 9.83 -0.41
N ARG A 22 -8.97 9.90 -1.53
CA ARG A 22 -10.39 9.51 -1.58
C ARG A 22 -10.61 8.10 -2.09
N GLN A 23 -9.88 7.69 -3.13
CA GLN A 23 -10.14 6.43 -3.85
C GLN A 23 -9.10 5.35 -3.55
N ALA A 24 -8.03 5.68 -2.83
CA ALA A 24 -6.96 4.78 -2.47
C ALA A 24 -6.42 4.02 -3.70
N MET A 25 -6.29 2.70 -3.59
CA MET A 25 -5.80 1.83 -4.65
C MET A 25 -6.80 1.66 -5.81
N ASN A 26 -8.06 2.04 -5.62
CA ASN A 26 -9.10 1.96 -6.64
C ASN A 26 -9.12 3.15 -7.60
N LEU A 27 -8.29 4.19 -7.37
CA LEU A 27 -8.16 5.32 -8.28
C LEU A 27 -7.74 4.81 -9.69
N PRO A 28 -8.54 5.06 -10.74
CA PRO A 28 -8.15 4.73 -12.10
C PRO A 28 -6.90 5.52 -12.51
N PHE A 29 -5.95 4.83 -13.14
CA PHE A 29 -4.74 5.42 -13.66
C PHE A 29 -4.32 4.71 -14.95
N ARG A 30 -4.34 5.44 -16.07
CA ARG A 30 -4.06 4.92 -17.42
C ARG A 30 -4.93 3.69 -17.73
N ASN A 31 -4.30 2.54 -18.01
CA ASN A 31 -4.98 1.29 -18.38
C ASN A 31 -5.33 0.40 -17.17
N GLY A 32 -5.22 0.92 -15.95
CA GLY A 32 -5.49 0.17 -14.73
C GLY A 32 -5.82 1.08 -13.57
N THR A 33 -5.33 0.72 -12.39
CA THR A 33 -5.55 1.44 -11.14
C THR A 33 -4.24 1.72 -10.42
N VAL A 34 -4.29 2.59 -9.41
CA VAL A 34 -3.14 2.79 -8.49
C VAL A 34 -2.70 1.48 -7.84
N ARG A 35 -3.59 0.49 -7.68
CA ARG A 35 -3.24 -0.85 -7.20
C ARG A 35 -2.22 -1.55 -8.11
N ASP A 36 -2.37 -1.42 -9.41
CA ASP A 36 -1.48 -2.05 -10.39
C ASP A 36 -0.10 -1.40 -10.34
N LEU A 37 -0.07 -0.06 -10.26
CA LEU A 37 1.15 0.71 -10.02
C LEU A 37 1.83 0.31 -8.70
N ALA A 38 1.07 0.10 -7.63
CA ALA A 38 1.59 -0.34 -6.33
C ALA A 38 2.20 -1.75 -6.41
N ARG A 39 1.58 -2.67 -7.17
CA ARG A 39 2.10 -4.03 -7.38
C ARG A 39 3.46 -4.00 -8.07
N GLU A 40 3.61 -3.19 -9.12
CA GLU A 40 4.89 -3.02 -9.82
C GLU A 40 5.95 -2.35 -8.94
N ALA A 41 5.58 -1.31 -8.19
CA ALA A 41 6.49 -0.63 -7.26
C ALA A 41 6.99 -1.57 -6.13
N LEU A 42 6.13 -2.43 -5.60
CA LEU A 42 6.50 -3.43 -4.60
C LEU A 42 7.42 -4.51 -5.18
N ALA A 43 7.16 -4.99 -6.40
CA ALA A 43 8.04 -5.95 -7.07
C ALA A 43 9.46 -5.38 -7.24
N ILE A 44 9.56 -4.14 -7.74
CA ILE A 44 10.85 -3.44 -7.88
C ILE A 44 11.55 -3.29 -6.52
N SER A 45 10.82 -2.89 -5.48
CA SER A 45 11.36 -2.72 -4.12
C SER A 45 11.87 -4.04 -3.56
N ARG A 46 11.10 -5.12 -3.71
CA ARG A 46 11.46 -6.45 -3.24
C ARG A 46 12.72 -6.96 -3.92
N ASP A 47 12.83 -6.82 -5.23
CA ASP A 47 14.03 -7.21 -5.95
C ASP A 47 15.25 -6.35 -5.57
N GLY A 48 15.04 -5.07 -5.26
CA GLY A 48 16.09 -4.21 -4.70
C GLY A 48 16.65 -4.75 -3.37
N LEU A 49 15.76 -5.07 -2.43
CA LEU A 49 16.16 -5.62 -1.12
C LEU A 49 16.81 -7.00 -1.24
N ARG A 50 16.32 -7.89 -2.11
CA ARG A 50 16.96 -9.19 -2.38
C ARG A 50 18.39 -9.02 -2.86
N ARG A 51 18.63 -8.10 -3.80
CA ARG A 51 19.97 -7.80 -4.31
C ARG A 51 20.89 -7.22 -3.24
N ARG A 52 20.32 -6.46 -2.30
CA ARG A 52 21.07 -5.89 -1.16
C ARG A 52 21.57 -6.98 -0.22
N ALA A 53 20.83 -8.08 -0.08
CA ALA A 53 21.21 -9.26 0.68
C ALA A 53 21.67 -8.95 2.12
N ALA A 54 21.06 -7.95 2.77
CA ALA A 54 21.29 -7.66 4.17
C ALA A 54 20.49 -8.66 5.01
N LEU A 55 21.19 -9.61 5.62
CA LEU A 55 20.59 -10.71 6.37
C LEU A 55 20.60 -10.43 7.88
N ASN A 56 19.56 -10.89 8.57
CA ASN A 56 19.57 -10.99 10.02
C ASN A 56 20.34 -12.24 10.50
N ALA A 57 20.42 -12.44 11.82
CA ALA A 57 21.11 -13.60 12.41
C ALA A 57 20.50 -14.95 12.00
N ASP A 58 19.23 -14.97 11.58
CA ASP A 58 18.51 -16.16 11.12
C ASP A 58 18.62 -16.38 9.59
N GLY A 59 19.42 -15.56 8.90
CA GLY A 59 19.62 -15.66 7.44
C GLY A 59 18.46 -15.14 6.60
N GLN A 60 17.51 -14.42 7.19
CA GLN A 60 16.39 -13.79 6.48
C GLN A 60 16.79 -12.41 5.98
N ASP A 61 16.43 -12.09 4.73
CA ASP A 61 16.62 -10.76 4.18
C ASP A 61 15.51 -9.77 4.60
N GLU A 62 15.73 -8.49 4.28
CA GLU A 62 14.83 -7.39 4.64
C GLU A 62 13.51 -7.38 3.85
N THR A 63 13.32 -8.27 2.86
CA THR A 63 12.10 -8.27 2.04
C THR A 63 10.84 -8.56 2.85
N ARG A 64 10.99 -9.23 4.00
CA ARG A 64 9.90 -9.50 4.94
C ARG A 64 9.18 -8.23 5.41
N PHE A 65 9.87 -7.09 5.48
CA PHE A 65 9.24 -5.82 5.84
C PHE A 65 8.22 -5.35 4.80
N LEU A 66 8.28 -5.86 3.57
CA LEU A 66 7.31 -5.56 2.51
C LEU A 66 6.06 -6.44 2.58
N ASP A 67 6.01 -7.47 3.43
CA ASP A 67 4.91 -8.44 3.42
C ASP A 67 3.57 -7.80 3.83
N VAL A 68 3.58 -6.85 4.77
CA VAL A 68 2.38 -6.08 5.14
C VAL A 68 1.89 -5.23 3.96
N LEU A 69 2.80 -4.62 3.20
CA LEU A 69 2.44 -3.84 2.02
C LEU A 69 1.91 -4.74 0.90
N GLN A 70 2.50 -5.93 0.76
CA GLN A 70 2.04 -6.95 -0.20
C GLN A 70 0.62 -7.39 0.15
N GLU A 71 0.31 -7.66 1.42
CA GLU A 71 -1.04 -8.00 1.87
C GLU A 71 -2.05 -6.88 1.57
N ILE A 72 -1.67 -5.61 1.75
CA ILE A 72 -2.53 -4.46 1.39
C ILE A 72 -2.81 -4.48 -0.11
N VAL A 73 -1.79 -4.63 -0.95
CA VAL A 73 -1.95 -4.68 -2.42
C VAL A 73 -2.71 -5.92 -2.87
N ASP A 74 -2.54 -7.08 -2.23
CA ASP A 74 -3.19 -8.33 -2.61
C ASP A 74 -4.65 -8.40 -2.13
N SER A 75 -4.95 -7.82 -0.96
CA SER A 75 -6.34 -7.67 -0.50
C SER A 75 -7.06 -6.53 -1.21
N GLY A 76 -6.33 -5.52 -1.70
CA GLY A 76 -6.92 -4.28 -2.21
C GLY A 76 -7.54 -3.43 -1.12
N LYS A 77 -7.24 -3.71 0.16
CA LYS A 77 -7.78 -2.99 1.33
C LYS A 77 -6.67 -2.30 2.08
N THR A 78 -6.74 -0.98 2.15
CA THR A 78 -5.91 -0.13 2.99
C THR A 78 -6.23 -0.34 4.48
N ALA A 79 -5.31 0.10 5.34
CA ALA A 79 -5.57 0.14 6.78
C ALA A 79 -6.78 1.02 7.14
N ALA A 80 -7.06 2.08 6.37
CA ALA A 80 -8.22 2.92 6.55
C ALA A 80 -9.53 2.17 6.23
N GLU A 81 -9.57 1.45 5.10
CA GLU A 81 -10.73 0.63 4.72
C GLU A 81 -10.98 -0.49 5.73
N ARG A 82 -9.94 -1.15 6.26
CA ARG A 82 -10.10 -2.13 7.34
C ARG A 82 -10.75 -1.52 8.58
N LYS A 83 -10.32 -0.30 8.98
CA LYS A 83 -10.93 0.41 10.12
C LYS A 83 -12.37 0.84 9.83
N LEU A 84 -12.68 1.24 8.59
CA LEU A 84 -14.05 1.54 8.17
C LEU A 84 -14.95 0.29 8.22
N GLU A 85 -14.43 -0.88 7.85
CA GLU A 85 -15.16 -2.15 8.00
C GLU A 85 -15.44 -2.48 9.47
N LEU A 86 -14.49 -2.22 10.38
CA LEU A 86 -14.72 -2.36 11.83
C LEU A 86 -15.76 -1.37 12.33
N PHE A 87 -15.66 -0.11 11.90
CA PHE A 87 -16.58 0.97 12.23
C PHE A 87 -18.02 0.66 11.81
N HIS A 88 -18.23 0.26 10.56
CA HIS A 88 -19.55 -0.10 10.04
C HIS A 88 -20.02 -1.49 10.50
N GLY A 89 -19.10 -2.34 10.97
CA GLY A 89 -19.38 -3.67 11.49
C GLY A 89 -19.41 -3.70 13.02
N ARG A 90 -18.43 -4.39 13.63
CA ARG A 90 -18.44 -4.72 15.06
C ARG A 90 -18.46 -3.53 16.01
N TRP A 91 -17.99 -2.35 15.57
CA TRP A 91 -18.01 -1.14 16.40
C TRP A 91 -19.33 -0.39 16.29
N ASN A 92 -20.23 -0.78 15.39
CA ASN A 92 -21.58 -0.25 15.26
C ASN A 92 -21.64 1.30 15.20
N GLY A 93 -20.77 1.90 14.39
CA GLY A 93 -20.67 3.35 14.24
C GLY A 93 -19.96 4.08 15.38
N SER A 94 -19.36 3.38 16.34
CA SER A 94 -18.50 3.97 17.36
C SER A 94 -17.02 3.95 16.93
N VAL A 95 -16.30 5.01 17.30
CA VAL A 95 -14.83 5.08 17.15
C VAL A 95 -14.10 4.72 18.44
N ASP A 96 -14.80 4.58 19.57
CA ASP A 96 -14.18 4.34 20.88
C ASP A 96 -13.27 3.09 20.90
N PRO A 97 -13.64 1.96 20.28
CA PRO A 97 -12.79 0.77 20.29
C PRO A 97 -11.44 0.98 19.58
N LEU A 98 -11.32 1.95 18.66
CA LEU A 98 -10.07 2.27 17.97
C LEU A 98 -8.93 2.57 18.96
N PHE A 99 -9.24 3.26 20.05
CA PHE A 99 -8.25 3.69 21.05
C PHE A 99 -7.75 2.56 21.95
N GLY A 100 -8.47 1.44 22.03
CA GLY A 100 -8.02 0.24 22.74
C GLY A 100 -7.35 -0.77 21.82
N GLU A 101 -7.98 -1.06 20.67
CA GLU A 101 -7.55 -2.13 19.77
C GLU A 101 -6.29 -1.79 18.96
N PHE A 102 -6.01 -0.50 18.74
CA PHE A 102 -4.85 -0.02 17.99
C PHE A 102 -3.91 0.84 18.84
N ALA A 103 -3.93 0.65 20.16
CA ALA A 103 -2.93 1.24 21.06
C ALA A 103 -1.56 0.58 20.83
N TYR A 104 -0.48 1.36 20.97
CA TYR A 104 0.91 0.91 20.82
C TYR A 104 1.58 0.79 22.20
#